data_AF-A0A0D0K0N4-F1
#
_entry.id   AF-A0A0D0K0N4-F1
#
_cell.length_a   1.000
_cell.length_b   1.000
_cell.length_c   1.000
_cell.angle_alpha   90.00
_cell.angle_beta   90.00
_cell.angle_gamma   90.00
#
_symmetry.space_group_name_H-M   'P 1'
#
loop_
_entity.id
_entity.type
_entity.pdbx_description
1 polymer ?
#
loop_
_entity_poly.entity_id
_entity_poly.type
_entity_poly.pdbx_seq_one_letter_code
_entity_poly.pdbx_strand_id
1 'polypeptide(L)'
;MLDADESVELRALQARAYGRAGALNEVEAARLRELEAGKLRRTEPPAPREPEPAAPAPPHIEPEHIEPAASTVVEGAGTAVSEDRTTGAPHGDSALAALRRHWRLAVAITAAFIVVGLVLGWLIFADRGPAPMQLSAQQGEWQSAIVASGDFDPGSVRAVAQEEGVVIWFATKNESADVCLVLGHEDATAPACTTREQATIQGVDATLAKPVSEAQTYDIQAQMYLTQDGEPAVITRSYITSSQSTSMFASEAEAEAATTLAAQTGLDRRTILVVGYDDEVPIWTGIDTSTQRYCLVYDGSMPDPPMVCDDSLMLADADRTLVLDVADDGETTRYEYQFGYGQQYLTVTRGWESDDAAGE
;
A
#
# COMPACT_ATOMS: atom_id res chain seq x y z
N MET A 1 13.55 11.37 27.57
CA MET A 1 13.21 12.51 26.68
C MET A 1 14.48 12.99 25.98
N LEU A 2 14.41 13.30 24.69
CA LEU A 2 15.36 14.26 24.06
C LEU A 2 15.07 15.66 24.63
N ASP A 3 15.99 16.61 24.50
CA ASP A 3 15.68 18.01 24.81
C ASP A 3 14.78 18.66 23.73
N ALA A 4 14.34 19.89 24.00
CA ALA A 4 13.39 20.58 23.13
C ALA A 4 13.96 20.84 21.73
N ASP A 5 15.24 21.19 21.63
CA ASP A 5 15.90 21.56 20.38
C ASP A 5 16.33 20.31 19.60
N GLU A 6 16.86 19.27 20.28
CA GLU A 6 17.06 17.92 19.73
C GLU A 6 15.76 17.38 19.11
N SER A 7 14.61 17.60 19.75
CA SER A 7 13.31 17.13 19.25
C SER A 7 12.86 17.86 17.98
N VAL A 8 13.29 19.11 17.78
CA VAL A 8 12.99 19.93 16.58
C VAL A 8 13.97 19.58 15.47
N GLU A 9 15.26 19.41 15.79
CA GLU A 9 16.30 18.96 14.86
C GLU A 9 15.94 17.60 14.25
N LEU A 10 15.53 16.64 15.09
CA LEU A 10 15.08 15.32 14.65
C LEU A 10 13.93 15.41 13.64
N ARG A 11 12.89 16.20 13.92
CA ARG A 11 11.76 16.40 13.01
C ARG A 11 12.18 17.09 11.70
N ALA A 12 13.10 18.05 11.76
CA ALA A 12 13.63 18.75 10.59
C ALA A 12 14.59 17.88 9.74
N LEU A 13 15.23 16.87 10.33
CA LEU A 13 16.01 15.87 9.60
C LEU A 13 15.11 14.79 8.99
N GLN A 14 14.15 14.25 9.73
CA GLN A 14 13.19 13.26 9.23
C GLN A 14 12.34 13.81 8.07
N ALA A 15 11.87 15.06 8.17
CA ALA A 15 11.13 15.72 7.09
C ALA A 15 11.96 15.94 5.80
N ARG A 16 13.30 15.89 5.88
CA ARG A 16 14.21 15.99 4.72
C ARG A 16 14.69 14.64 4.21
N ALA A 17 14.84 13.65 5.10
CA ALA A 17 15.12 12.26 4.74
C ALA A 17 13.95 11.61 3.97
N TYR A 18 12.73 11.78 4.48
CA TYR A 18 11.52 11.15 3.95
C TYR A 18 10.65 12.09 3.11
N GLY A 19 11.07 13.35 2.93
CA GLY A 19 10.41 14.32 2.07
C GLY A 19 10.72 14.10 0.59
N ARG A 20 9.89 14.69 -0.30
CA ARG A 20 9.93 14.53 -1.78
C ARG A 20 11.31 14.78 -2.46
N ALA A 21 12.26 15.42 -1.78
CA ALA A 21 13.61 15.68 -2.28
C ALA A 21 14.65 14.61 -1.87
N GLY A 22 14.38 13.78 -0.85
CA GLY A 22 15.19 12.61 -0.46
C GLY A 22 16.67 12.85 -0.15
N ALA A 23 17.09 14.09 0.11
CA ALA A 23 18.50 14.48 0.13
C ALA A 23 18.95 14.97 1.52
N LEU A 24 19.55 14.06 2.29
CA LEU A 24 20.48 14.40 3.36
C LEU A 24 21.92 14.20 2.87
N ASN A 25 22.85 15.03 3.35
CA ASN A 25 24.28 14.73 3.22
C ASN A 25 24.74 13.73 4.30
N GLU A 26 25.94 13.16 4.16
CA GLU A 26 26.44 12.11 5.08
C GLU A 26 26.51 12.54 6.55
N VAL A 27 26.80 13.82 6.81
CA VAL A 27 26.86 14.38 8.18
C VAL A 27 25.45 14.45 8.78
N GLU A 28 24.48 14.90 7.99
CA GLU A 28 23.06 14.95 8.40
C GLU A 28 22.47 13.54 8.58
N ALA A 29 22.85 12.60 7.72
CA ALA A 29 22.44 11.19 7.84
C ALA A 29 23.13 10.47 9.02
N ALA A 30 24.30 10.93 9.47
CA ALA A 30 24.89 10.49 10.74
C ALA A 30 24.16 11.09 11.95
N ARG A 31 23.89 12.40 11.92
CA ARG A 31 23.20 13.13 12.99
C ARG A 31 21.76 12.65 13.21
N LEU A 32 21.03 12.31 12.14
CA LEU A 32 19.70 11.70 12.23
C LEU A 32 19.73 10.38 13.02
N ARG A 33 20.65 9.47 12.66
CA ARG A 33 20.82 8.17 13.35
C ARG A 33 21.21 8.32 14.83
N GLU A 34 22.01 9.34 15.15
CA GLU A 34 22.37 9.67 16.54
C GLU A 34 21.12 10.06 17.36
N LEU A 35 20.30 10.98 16.84
CA LEU A 35 19.07 11.44 17.50
C LEU A 35 18.02 10.33 17.63
N GLU A 36 17.90 9.46 16.63
CA GLU A 36 16.98 8.30 16.66
C GLU A 36 17.44 7.25 17.68
N ALA A 37 18.74 6.93 17.74
CA ALA A 37 19.29 6.06 18.78
C ALA A 37 19.15 6.70 20.19
N GLY A 38 19.30 8.02 20.30
CA GLY A 38 19.07 8.79 21.53
C GLY A 38 17.60 8.80 21.99
N LYS A 39 16.64 8.66 21.06
CA LYS A 39 15.23 8.45 21.37
C LYS A 39 14.98 7.02 21.88
N LEU A 40 15.50 6.00 21.19
CA LEU A 40 15.28 4.59 21.53
C LEU A 40 15.84 4.21 22.91
N ARG A 41 17.13 4.52 23.18
CA ARG A 41 17.82 4.27 24.47
C ARG A 41 17.24 5.02 25.69
N ARG A 42 16.18 5.81 25.50
CA ARG A 42 15.47 6.57 26.53
C ARG A 42 14.00 6.18 26.69
N THR A 43 13.52 5.23 25.88
CA THR A 43 12.21 4.58 26.02
C THR A 43 12.36 3.18 26.62
N GLU A 44 13.51 2.55 26.41
CA GLU A 44 13.92 1.30 27.07
C GLU A 44 13.97 1.47 28.60
N PRO A 45 13.28 0.63 29.40
CA PRO A 45 13.33 0.69 30.86
C PRO A 45 14.75 0.43 31.41
N PRO A 46 15.14 1.02 32.55
CA PRO A 46 16.46 0.80 33.13
C PRO A 46 16.59 -0.65 33.62
N ALA A 47 17.47 -1.42 32.98
CA ALA A 47 17.78 -2.79 33.39
C ALA A 47 18.24 -2.87 34.86
N PRO A 48 17.90 -3.94 35.61
CA PRO A 48 18.32 -4.13 36.99
C PRO A 48 19.84 -4.07 37.14
N ARG A 49 20.32 -3.35 38.16
CA ARG A 49 21.76 -3.25 38.47
C ARG A 49 22.21 -4.43 39.32
N GLU A 50 23.02 -5.32 38.74
CA GLU A 50 23.89 -6.18 39.54
C GLU A 50 24.99 -5.35 40.24
N PRO A 51 25.48 -5.79 41.43
CA PRO A 51 26.48 -5.07 42.19
C PRO A 51 27.92 -5.33 41.68
N GLU A 52 28.63 -4.25 41.36
CA GLU A 52 30.05 -4.26 40.97
C GLU A 52 31.00 -4.58 42.14
N PRO A 53 32.13 -5.27 41.87
CA PRO A 53 33.36 -4.96 42.61
C PRO A 53 34.65 -4.89 41.75
N ALA A 54 35.08 -3.66 41.45
CA ALA A 54 36.47 -3.19 41.49
C ALA A 54 37.54 -3.67 40.45
N ALA A 55 38.17 -2.69 39.80
CA ALA A 55 39.49 -2.79 39.12
C ALA A 55 40.55 -1.97 39.89
N PRO A 56 41.86 -2.33 39.81
CA PRO A 56 42.80 -1.63 38.90
C PRO A 56 43.99 -2.52 38.38
N ALA A 57 44.87 -2.13 37.44
CA ALA A 57 44.84 -1.22 36.27
C ALA A 57 46.08 -1.54 35.33
N PRO A 58 46.79 -0.66 34.57
CA PRO A 58 47.30 -0.98 33.21
C PRO A 58 48.87 -0.81 33.12
N PRO A 59 49.55 -0.44 32.01
CA PRO A 59 49.21 -0.37 30.56
C PRO A 59 50.26 -0.99 29.60
N HIS A 60 50.02 -0.89 28.27
CA HIS A 60 51.11 -0.80 27.26
C HIS A 60 50.73 0.15 26.11
N ILE A 61 51.74 0.59 25.34
CA ILE A 61 51.71 1.80 24.50
C ILE A 61 52.22 1.50 23.07
N GLU A 62 51.72 2.28 22.11
CA GLU A 62 52.21 2.70 20.77
C GLU A 62 53.68 2.40 20.33
N PRO A 63 54.02 2.38 19.00
CA PRO A 63 53.75 3.52 18.08
C PRO A 63 53.51 3.30 16.57
N GLU A 64 53.05 4.40 15.94
CA GLU A 64 53.31 4.97 14.60
C GLU A 64 53.80 4.12 13.41
N HIS A 65 53.26 4.44 12.21
CA HIS A 65 54.08 4.63 11.00
C HIS A 65 53.48 5.65 10.00
N ILE A 66 54.33 6.30 9.20
CA ILE A 66 54.08 7.57 8.50
C ILE A 66 54.67 7.57 7.07
N GLU A 67 53.83 7.86 6.05
CA GLU A 67 54.17 8.35 4.67
C GLU A 67 55.15 7.51 3.79
N PRO A 68 55.54 7.93 2.54
CA PRO A 68 54.95 8.89 1.56
C PRO A 68 54.79 8.38 0.10
N ALA A 69 53.98 9.11 -0.71
CA ALA A 69 54.10 9.36 -2.17
C ALA A 69 54.07 8.15 -3.18
N ALA A 70 53.87 8.30 -4.51
CA ALA A 70 53.94 9.47 -5.41
C ALA A 70 53.17 9.28 -6.75
N SER A 71 52.82 10.40 -7.42
CA SER A 71 52.64 10.57 -8.89
C SER A 71 51.50 9.81 -9.61
N THR A 72 50.99 10.23 -10.79
CA THR A 72 51.45 11.21 -11.80
C THR A 72 50.37 12.22 -12.23
N VAL A 73 50.81 13.42 -12.67
CA VAL A 73 50.01 14.40 -13.42
C VAL A 73 50.44 14.38 -14.89
N VAL A 74 49.49 14.46 -15.84
CA VAL A 74 49.73 15.01 -17.19
C VAL A 74 48.53 15.84 -17.63
N GLU A 75 48.64 17.17 -17.51
CA GLU A 75 47.89 18.13 -18.31
C GLU A 75 48.83 18.66 -19.41
N GLY A 76 48.31 18.97 -20.61
CA GLY A 76 49.18 19.22 -21.76
C GLY A 76 48.50 19.91 -22.94
N ALA A 77 48.00 21.14 -22.74
CA ALA A 77 47.66 22.02 -23.85
C ALA A 77 48.93 22.62 -24.49
N GLY A 78 48.98 22.71 -25.82
CA GLY A 78 50.11 23.30 -26.56
C GLY A 78 49.72 23.67 -27.99
N THR A 79 50.12 24.87 -28.45
CA THR A 79 49.58 25.49 -29.68
C THR A 79 50.68 26.22 -30.49
N ALA A 80 50.70 25.98 -31.81
CA ALA A 80 51.52 26.65 -32.84
C ALA A 80 53.06 26.41 -32.73
N VAL A 81 53.94 26.70 -33.72
CA VAL A 81 53.90 27.56 -34.94
C VAL A 81 54.56 26.86 -36.17
N SER A 82 54.43 27.46 -37.37
CA SER A 82 55.02 27.18 -38.71
C SER A 82 56.55 26.93 -38.79
N GLU A 83 57.22 26.65 -39.92
CA GLU A 83 56.94 26.63 -41.40
C GLU A 83 57.78 25.44 -42.02
N ASP A 84 57.87 25.04 -43.31
CA ASP A 84 57.58 25.63 -44.63
C ASP A 84 57.47 24.56 -45.77
N ARG A 85 57.34 25.02 -47.03
CA ARG A 85 57.61 24.43 -48.37
C ARG A 85 58.49 23.15 -48.39
N THR A 86 58.34 22.24 -49.36
CA THR A 86 58.38 22.56 -50.81
C THR A 86 57.78 21.47 -51.72
N THR A 87 57.08 21.90 -52.79
CA THR A 87 56.73 21.18 -54.06
C THR A 87 56.25 19.72 -54.05
N GLY A 88 55.09 19.45 -54.65
CA GLY A 88 54.70 18.07 -55.00
C GLY A 88 53.29 17.86 -55.59
N ALA A 89 52.89 18.60 -56.63
CA ALA A 89 51.67 18.26 -57.39
C ALA A 89 51.95 17.09 -58.35
N PRO A 90 51.07 16.07 -58.42
CA PRO A 90 50.09 16.06 -59.52
C PRO A 90 48.69 15.51 -59.18
N HIS A 91 47.68 16.04 -59.89
CA HIS A 91 46.41 15.39 -60.27
C HIS A 91 45.58 14.67 -59.18
N GLY A 92 44.56 15.35 -58.63
CA GLY A 92 43.69 14.81 -57.56
C GLY A 92 42.17 15.02 -57.70
N ASP A 93 41.66 15.60 -58.80
CA ASP A 93 40.25 16.04 -58.90
C ASP A 93 39.19 14.91 -58.83
N SER A 94 39.58 13.66 -59.06
CA SER A 94 38.71 12.49 -58.90
C SER A 94 38.43 12.15 -57.43
N ALA A 95 39.38 12.38 -56.52
CA ALA A 95 39.28 11.95 -55.12
C ALA A 95 38.20 12.73 -54.36
N LEU A 96 38.15 14.05 -54.52
CA LEU A 96 37.17 14.93 -53.85
C LEU A 96 35.73 14.73 -54.37
N ALA A 97 35.55 14.16 -55.57
CA ALA A 97 34.24 13.78 -56.10
C ALA A 97 33.77 12.44 -55.51
N ALA A 98 34.66 11.44 -55.45
CA ALA A 98 34.38 10.16 -54.80
C ALA A 98 34.06 10.35 -53.30
N LEU A 99 34.88 11.10 -52.57
CA LEU A 99 34.71 11.34 -51.14
C LEU A 99 33.36 12.01 -50.82
N ARG A 100 32.94 13.01 -51.61
CA ARG A 100 31.60 13.63 -51.49
C ARG A 100 30.46 12.66 -51.78
N ARG A 101 30.64 11.70 -52.70
CA ARG A 101 29.64 10.66 -53.01
C ARG A 101 29.51 9.66 -51.85
N HIS A 102 30.63 9.23 -51.26
CA HIS A 102 30.62 8.35 -50.09
C HIS A 102 30.09 9.04 -48.83
N TRP A 103 30.40 10.32 -48.61
CA TRP A 103 29.87 11.07 -47.46
C TRP A 103 28.36 11.26 -47.52
N ARG A 104 27.78 11.52 -48.71
CA ARG A 104 26.32 11.53 -48.92
C ARG A 104 25.68 10.16 -48.64
N LEU A 105 26.34 9.07 -49.00
CA LEU A 105 25.90 7.71 -48.69
C LEU A 105 25.97 7.42 -47.19
N ALA A 106 27.04 7.82 -46.51
CA ALA A 106 27.17 7.70 -45.05
C ALA A 106 26.07 8.46 -44.32
N VAL A 107 25.81 9.73 -44.67
CA VAL A 107 24.73 10.54 -44.08
C VAL A 107 23.35 9.90 -44.31
N ALA A 108 23.08 9.36 -45.51
CA ALA A 108 21.83 8.65 -45.78
C ALA A 108 21.67 7.36 -44.94
N ILE A 109 22.75 6.61 -44.75
CA ILE A 109 22.76 5.40 -43.90
C ILE A 109 22.55 5.77 -42.43
N THR A 110 23.25 6.79 -41.92
CA THR A 110 23.07 7.29 -40.55
C THR A 110 21.65 7.81 -40.32
N ALA A 111 21.08 8.55 -41.27
CA ALA A 111 19.69 9.01 -41.20
C ALA A 111 18.69 7.83 -41.17
N ALA A 112 18.92 6.78 -41.98
CA ALA A 112 18.11 5.57 -41.95
C ALA A 112 18.20 4.84 -40.59
N PHE A 113 19.40 4.71 -40.00
CA PHE A 113 19.55 4.14 -38.66
C PHE A 113 18.92 5.00 -37.56
N ILE A 114 18.94 6.33 -37.68
CA ILE A 114 18.23 7.23 -36.74
C ILE A 114 16.71 7.03 -36.85
N VAL A 115 16.15 6.97 -38.07
CA VAL A 115 14.70 6.73 -38.26
C VAL A 115 14.29 5.34 -37.75
N VAL A 116 15.07 4.29 -38.06
CA VAL A 116 14.82 2.94 -37.56
C VAL A 116 14.96 2.88 -36.03
N GLY A 117 15.96 3.56 -35.46
CA GLY A 117 16.14 3.67 -34.00
C GLY A 117 15.01 4.43 -33.31
N LEU A 118 14.46 5.48 -33.94
CA LEU A 118 13.29 6.20 -33.43
C LEU A 118 12.01 5.34 -33.52
N VAL A 119 11.79 4.61 -34.62
CA VAL A 119 10.62 3.74 -34.77
C VAL A 119 10.69 2.53 -33.82
N LEU A 120 11.84 1.87 -33.70
CA LEU A 120 12.04 0.78 -32.74
C LEU A 120 12.01 1.28 -31.30
N GLY A 121 12.63 2.42 -31.01
CA GLY A 121 12.58 3.07 -29.71
C GLY A 121 11.14 3.41 -29.31
N TRP A 122 10.34 3.97 -30.22
CA TRP A 122 8.92 4.23 -29.97
C TRP A 122 8.13 2.92 -29.81
N LEU A 123 8.38 1.88 -30.59
CA LEU A 123 7.71 0.58 -30.40
C LEU A 123 8.10 -0.15 -29.10
N ILE A 124 9.27 0.13 -28.52
CA ILE A 124 9.73 -0.47 -27.26
C ILE A 124 9.29 0.37 -26.06
N PHE A 125 9.48 1.69 -26.12
CA PHE A 125 9.28 2.64 -25.01
C PHE A 125 8.01 3.50 -25.12
N ALA A 126 7.14 3.29 -26.11
CA ALA A 126 5.76 3.77 -26.00
C ALA A 126 5.11 3.06 -24.80
N ASP A 127 4.70 3.86 -23.82
CA ASP A 127 3.88 3.37 -22.73
C ASP A 127 2.60 2.76 -23.31
N ARG A 128 2.28 1.55 -22.86
CA ARG A 128 1.10 0.80 -23.31
C ARG A 128 -0.06 0.93 -22.33
N GLY A 129 0.11 1.74 -21.28
CA GLY A 129 -0.79 1.77 -20.14
C GLY A 129 -0.65 0.50 -19.27
N PRO A 130 -1.48 0.38 -18.22
CA PRO A 130 -1.57 -0.86 -17.45
C PRO A 130 -1.96 -2.03 -18.37
N ALA A 131 -1.38 -3.20 -18.12
CA ALA A 131 -1.70 -4.40 -18.89
C ALA A 131 -3.21 -4.71 -18.78
N PRO A 132 -3.91 -4.98 -19.90
CA PRO A 132 -5.35 -5.18 -19.87
C PRO A 132 -5.72 -6.40 -19.03
N MET A 133 -6.72 -6.26 -18.17
CA MET A 133 -7.25 -7.37 -17.39
C MET A 133 -7.72 -8.50 -18.33
N GLN A 134 -7.31 -9.73 -18.04
CA GLN A 134 -7.79 -10.91 -18.76
C GLN A 134 -9.23 -11.22 -18.31
N LEU A 135 -10.18 -11.00 -19.21
CA LEU A 135 -11.58 -11.35 -19.00
C LEU A 135 -11.87 -12.80 -19.38
N SER A 136 -12.80 -13.43 -18.66
CA SER A 136 -13.44 -14.68 -19.10
C SER A 136 -14.26 -14.44 -20.37
N ALA A 137 -14.62 -15.52 -21.08
CA ALA A 137 -15.48 -15.40 -22.27
C ALA A 137 -16.82 -14.70 -21.95
N GLN A 138 -17.42 -15.04 -20.82
CA GLN A 138 -18.67 -14.46 -20.31
C GLN A 138 -18.52 -12.97 -19.96
N GLN A 139 -17.44 -12.59 -19.28
CA GLN A 139 -17.12 -11.18 -19.00
C GLN A 139 -16.83 -10.38 -20.28
N GLY A 140 -16.25 -11.03 -21.30
CA GLY A 140 -16.08 -10.47 -22.65
C GLY A 140 -17.41 -10.23 -23.37
N GLU A 141 -18.40 -11.10 -23.18
CA GLU A 141 -19.78 -10.89 -23.64
C GLU A 141 -20.44 -9.71 -22.90
N TRP A 142 -20.27 -9.58 -21.59
CA TRP A 142 -20.75 -8.41 -20.82
C TRP A 142 -20.13 -7.10 -21.32
N GLN A 143 -18.80 -7.05 -21.49
CA GLN A 143 -18.14 -5.87 -22.05
C GLN A 143 -18.61 -5.57 -23.48
N SER A 144 -18.87 -6.60 -24.28
CA SER A 144 -19.42 -6.45 -25.63
C SER A 144 -20.83 -5.86 -25.62
N ALA A 145 -21.68 -6.24 -24.64
CA ALA A 145 -23.00 -5.66 -24.44
C ALA A 145 -22.92 -4.19 -23.99
N ILE A 146 -22.00 -3.86 -23.07
CA ILE A 146 -21.74 -2.48 -22.63
C ILE A 146 -21.31 -1.61 -23.82
N VAL A 147 -20.43 -2.10 -24.69
CA VAL A 147 -20.03 -1.38 -25.92
C VAL A 147 -21.18 -1.29 -26.93
N ALA A 148 -21.98 -2.35 -27.08
CA ALA A 148 -23.11 -2.41 -28.02
C ALA A 148 -24.30 -1.51 -27.65
N SER A 149 -24.39 -1.05 -26.38
CA SER A 149 -25.39 -0.06 -25.95
C SER A 149 -25.26 1.28 -26.69
N GLY A 150 -24.04 1.65 -27.11
CA GLY A 150 -23.73 2.98 -27.64
C GLY A 150 -23.69 4.09 -26.58
N ASP A 151 -23.80 3.76 -25.29
CA ASP A 151 -23.83 4.73 -24.19
C ASP A 151 -22.49 5.42 -23.91
N PHE A 152 -21.37 4.93 -24.47
CA PHE A 152 -20.00 5.33 -24.14
C PHE A 152 -19.18 5.65 -25.39
N ASP A 153 -18.12 6.45 -25.25
CA ASP A 153 -17.26 6.83 -26.36
C ASP A 153 -16.61 5.57 -26.99
N PRO A 154 -16.59 5.40 -28.33
CA PRO A 154 -16.07 4.21 -28.99
C PRO A 154 -14.62 3.88 -28.59
N GLY A 155 -14.41 2.70 -28.00
CA GLY A 155 -13.10 2.23 -27.55
C GLY A 155 -12.65 2.72 -26.16
N SER A 156 -13.49 3.48 -25.43
CA SER A 156 -13.16 3.91 -24.06
C SER A 156 -13.36 2.83 -23.00
N VAL A 157 -14.27 1.88 -23.24
CA VAL A 157 -14.66 0.83 -22.29
C VAL A 157 -13.54 -0.20 -22.12
N ARG A 158 -13.01 -0.32 -20.89
CA ARG A 158 -11.99 -1.30 -20.52
C ARG A 158 -12.18 -1.81 -19.09
N ALA A 159 -11.97 -3.11 -18.87
CA ALA A 159 -11.92 -3.66 -17.52
C ALA A 159 -10.65 -3.20 -16.79
N VAL A 160 -10.81 -2.84 -15.52
CA VAL A 160 -9.74 -2.29 -14.66
C VAL A 160 -9.59 -3.02 -13.33
N ALA A 161 -10.65 -3.66 -12.82
CA ALA A 161 -10.61 -4.52 -11.64
C ALA A 161 -11.76 -5.55 -11.68
N GLN A 162 -11.71 -6.53 -10.78
CA GLN A 162 -12.81 -7.45 -10.48
C GLN A 162 -12.85 -7.69 -8.97
N GLU A 163 -14.04 -7.67 -8.40
CA GLU A 163 -14.32 -7.90 -6.98
C GLU A 163 -15.52 -8.85 -6.91
N GLU A 164 -15.40 -9.99 -6.20
CA GLU A 164 -16.52 -10.91 -5.97
C GLU A 164 -17.35 -11.30 -7.21
N GLY A 165 -16.69 -11.48 -8.35
CA GLY A 165 -17.33 -11.82 -9.63
C GLY A 165 -17.88 -10.62 -10.42
N VAL A 166 -18.06 -9.47 -9.77
CA VAL A 166 -18.38 -8.18 -10.41
C VAL A 166 -17.14 -7.65 -11.11
N VAL A 167 -17.25 -7.34 -12.40
CA VAL A 167 -16.19 -6.64 -13.14
C VAL A 167 -16.42 -5.14 -13.02
N ILE A 168 -15.32 -4.41 -12.85
CA ILE A 168 -15.28 -2.95 -12.83
C ILE A 168 -14.64 -2.50 -14.14
N TRP A 169 -15.38 -1.73 -14.93
CA TRP A 169 -14.92 -1.08 -16.15
C TRP A 169 -14.76 0.42 -15.96
N PHE A 170 -13.68 0.96 -16.53
CA PHE A 170 -13.57 2.38 -16.87
C PHE A 170 -14.18 2.62 -18.25
N ALA A 171 -14.88 3.74 -18.42
CA ALA A 171 -15.34 4.23 -19.71
C ALA A 171 -15.41 5.77 -19.71
N THR A 172 -15.64 6.38 -20.89
CA THR A 172 -15.87 7.82 -21.01
C THR A 172 -17.13 8.11 -21.82
N LYS A 173 -17.65 9.33 -21.73
CA LYS A 173 -18.77 9.82 -22.54
C LYS A 173 -18.50 11.24 -23.04
N ASN A 174 -19.28 11.65 -24.04
CA ASN A 174 -19.36 13.02 -24.56
C ASN A 174 -18.00 13.53 -25.06
N GLU A 175 -17.36 12.80 -25.97
CA GLU A 175 -16.01 13.11 -26.49
C GLU A 175 -14.98 13.20 -25.34
N SER A 176 -15.11 12.27 -24.38
CA SER A 176 -14.35 12.22 -23.14
C SER A 176 -14.50 13.42 -22.20
N ALA A 177 -15.54 14.24 -22.31
CA ALA A 177 -15.84 15.26 -21.31
C ALA A 177 -16.19 14.64 -19.94
N ASP A 178 -16.89 13.49 -19.96
CA ASP A 178 -17.28 12.74 -18.79
C ASP A 178 -16.50 11.42 -18.66
N VAL A 179 -16.29 11.00 -17.40
CA VAL A 179 -15.65 9.75 -17.02
C VAL A 179 -16.65 8.91 -16.23
N CYS A 180 -16.69 7.61 -16.52
CA CYS A 180 -17.60 6.67 -15.90
C CYS A 180 -16.87 5.48 -15.28
N LEU A 181 -17.32 5.09 -14.09
CA LEU A 181 -17.02 3.83 -13.45
C LEU A 181 -18.26 2.93 -13.57
N VAL A 182 -18.11 1.75 -14.16
CA VAL A 182 -19.22 0.84 -14.46
C VAL A 182 -18.99 -0.49 -13.77
N LEU A 183 -19.90 -0.89 -12.90
CA LEU A 183 -19.87 -2.19 -12.21
C LEU A 183 -20.86 -3.11 -12.90
N GLY A 184 -20.55 -4.40 -13.05
CA GLY A 184 -21.53 -5.35 -13.56
C GLY A 184 -21.18 -6.83 -13.40
N HIS A 185 -22.23 -7.64 -13.40
CA HIS A 185 -22.21 -9.10 -13.45
C HIS A 185 -23.41 -9.58 -14.29
N GLU A 186 -23.56 -10.90 -14.47
CA GLU A 186 -24.56 -11.59 -15.31
C GLU A 186 -25.84 -10.80 -15.68
N ASP A 187 -26.65 -10.44 -14.68
CA ASP A 187 -27.97 -9.80 -14.88
C ASP A 187 -28.00 -8.29 -14.61
N ALA A 188 -26.90 -7.66 -14.19
CA ALA A 188 -26.89 -6.30 -13.66
C ALA A 188 -25.70 -5.45 -14.11
N THR A 189 -25.93 -4.16 -14.37
CA THR A 189 -24.88 -3.18 -14.67
C THR A 189 -25.26 -1.82 -14.10
N ALA A 190 -24.36 -1.23 -13.31
CA ALA A 190 -24.52 0.06 -12.64
C ALA A 190 -23.41 1.04 -13.08
N PRO A 191 -23.70 1.97 -14.01
CA PRO A 191 -22.78 3.03 -14.39
C PRO A 191 -22.93 4.27 -13.48
N ALA A 192 -21.85 4.68 -12.84
CA ALA A 192 -21.70 6.01 -12.25
C ALA A 192 -20.84 6.87 -13.17
N CYS A 193 -21.28 8.10 -13.47
CA CYS A 193 -20.57 9.02 -14.37
C CYS A 193 -20.51 10.44 -13.79
N THR A 194 -19.41 11.15 -14.05
CA THR A 194 -19.24 12.57 -13.70
C THR A 194 -18.27 13.25 -14.67
N THR A 195 -18.13 14.57 -14.61
CA THR A 195 -17.18 15.30 -15.48
C THR A 195 -15.74 14.92 -15.16
N ARG A 196 -14.82 14.97 -16.14
CA ARG A 196 -13.39 14.69 -15.85
C ARG A 196 -12.81 15.61 -14.77
N GLU A 197 -13.25 16.88 -14.72
CA GLU A 197 -12.83 17.82 -13.67
C GLU A 197 -13.22 17.31 -12.27
N GLN A 198 -14.47 16.87 -12.09
CA GLN A 198 -14.94 16.33 -10.82
C GLN A 198 -14.24 15.01 -10.47
N ALA A 199 -14.02 14.12 -11.46
CA ALA A 199 -13.31 12.85 -11.28
C ALA A 199 -11.85 13.03 -10.83
N THR A 200 -11.19 14.12 -11.24
CA THR A 200 -9.84 14.48 -10.76
C THR A 200 -9.84 15.07 -9.35
N ILE A 201 -10.93 15.73 -8.92
CA ILE A 201 -11.01 16.41 -7.61
C ILE A 201 -11.52 15.48 -6.50
N GLN A 202 -12.52 14.64 -6.80
CA GLN A 202 -13.21 13.79 -5.82
C GLN A 202 -13.15 12.29 -6.13
N GLY A 203 -12.80 11.91 -7.36
CA GLY A 203 -12.95 10.54 -7.85
C GLY A 203 -14.36 10.26 -8.39
N VAL A 204 -14.65 8.98 -8.60
CA VAL A 204 -15.96 8.45 -8.98
C VAL A 204 -16.26 7.24 -8.09
N ASP A 205 -17.33 7.32 -7.33
CA ASP A 205 -17.83 6.23 -6.50
C ASP A 205 -18.97 5.49 -7.22
N ALA A 206 -18.96 4.16 -7.14
CA ALA A 206 -20.01 3.30 -7.67
C ALA A 206 -20.26 2.12 -6.72
N THR A 207 -21.52 1.68 -6.64
CA THR A 207 -21.94 0.55 -5.80
C THR A 207 -22.84 -0.40 -6.60
N LEU A 208 -22.65 -1.71 -6.44
CA LEU A 208 -23.52 -2.74 -7.00
C LEU A 208 -23.74 -3.85 -5.96
N ALA A 209 -25.00 -4.21 -5.72
CA ALA A 209 -25.36 -5.33 -4.86
C ALA A 209 -25.51 -6.61 -5.68
N LYS A 210 -24.69 -7.64 -5.39
CA LYS A 210 -24.77 -8.99 -5.97
C LYS A 210 -25.51 -9.91 -4.99
N PRO A 211 -26.66 -10.51 -5.33
CA PRO A 211 -27.32 -11.49 -4.48
C PRO A 211 -26.44 -12.70 -4.15
N VAL A 212 -26.51 -13.17 -2.90
CA VAL A 212 -25.86 -14.40 -2.42
C VAL A 212 -26.91 -15.43 -1.99
N SER A 213 -27.92 -14.98 -1.26
CA SER A 213 -29.08 -15.77 -0.84
C SER A 213 -30.34 -14.91 -0.87
N GLU A 214 -31.51 -15.50 -0.55
CA GLU A 214 -32.77 -14.74 -0.44
C GLU A 214 -32.73 -13.60 0.60
N ALA A 215 -31.75 -13.61 1.51
CA ALA A 215 -31.63 -12.67 2.62
C ALA A 215 -30.29 -11.92 2.70
N GLN A 216 -29.34 -12.15 1.77
CA GLN A 216 -27.99 -11.59 1.80
C GLN A 216 -27.52 -11.14 0.40
N THR A 217 -26.83 -10.01 0.36
CA THR A 217 -26.11 -9.48 -0.81
C THR A 217 -24.64 -9.26 -0.45
N TYR A 218 -23.73 -9.47 -1.40
CA TYR A 218 -22.48 -8.70 -1.38
C TYR A 218 -22.81 -7.29 -1.86
N ASP A 219 -22.45 -6.29 -1.07
CA ASP A 219 -22.48 -4.89 -1.48
C ASP A 219 -21.06 -4.51 -1.94
N ILE A 220 -20.83 -4.56 -3.26
CA ILE A 220 -19.56 -4.20 -3.89
C ILE A 220 -19.52 -2.67 -4.03
N GLN A 221 -18.52 -2.04 -3.44
CA GLN A 221 -18.20 -0.63 -3.58
C GLN A 221 -16.87 -0.49 -4.35
N ALA A 222 -16.83 0.42 -5.31
CA ALA A 222 -15.61 0.78 -6.02
C ALA A 222 -15.46 2.30 -6.10
N GLN A 223 -14.27 2.77 -5.75
CA GLN A 223 -13.88 4.17 -5.81
C GLN A 223 -12.72 4.32 -6.79
N MET A 224 -12.88 5.19 -7.80
CA MET A 224 -11.89 5.42 -8.85
C MET A 224 -11.35 6.84 -8.79
N TYR A 225 -10.03 6.99 -8.77
CA TYR A 225 -9.33 8.26 -8.95
C TYR A 225 -8.62 8.28 -10.30
N LEU A 226 -8.33 9.47 -10.83
CA LEU A 226 -7.47 9.64 -12.00
C LEU A 226 -6.03 9.95 -11.57
N THR A 227 -5.04 9.31 -12.22
CA THR A 227 -3.63 9.68 -12.09
C THR A 227 -3.35 11.01 -12.81
N GLN A 228 -2.12 11.53 -12.67
CA GLN A 228 -1.69 12.75 -13.37
C GLN A 228 -1.70 12.59 -14.90
N ASP A 229 -1.56 11.35 -15.38
CA ASP A 229 -1.61 10.98 -16.80
C ASP A 229 -3.03 10.67 -17.30
N GLY A 230 -4.04 10.71 -16.41
CA GLY A 230 -5.45 10.46 -16.71
C GLY A 230 -5.88 8.98 -16.63
N GLU A 231 -5.01 8.09 -16.15
CA GLU A 231 -5.33 6.67 -15.96
C GLU A 231 -6.17 6.44 -14.70
N PRO A 232 -7.11 5.47 -14.70
CA PRO A 232 -7.91 5.13 -13.53
C PRO A 232 -7.12 4.27 -12.53
N ALA A 233 -7.03 4.73 -11.28
CA ALA A 233 -6.68 3.90 -10.13
C ALA A 233 -7.96 3.57 -9.35
N VAL A 234 -8.30 2.28 -9.25
CA VAL A 234 -9.53 1.81 -8.57
C VAL A 234 -9.18 1.15 -7.24
N ILE A 235 -9.97 1.46 -6.22
CA ILE A 235 -9.99 0.77 -4.93
C ILE A 235 -11.37 0.10 -4.82
N THR A 236 -11.39 -1.23 -4.69
CA THR A 236 -12.60 -2.02 -4.44
C THR A 236 -12.73 -2.40 -2.96
N ARG A 237 -13.97 -2.64 -2.53
CA ARG A 237 -14.32 -3.27 -1.25
C ARG A 237 -15.62 -4.05 -1.44
N SER A 238 -15.71 -5.26 -0.92
CA SER A 238 -16.97 -6.01 -0.81
C SER A 238 -17.25 -6.45 0.61
N TYR A 239 -18.52 -6.40 1.02
CA TYR A 239 -18.99 -6.97 2.28
C TYR A 239 -20.33 -7.67 2.06
N ILE A 240 -20.57 -8.79 2.73
CA ILE A 240 -21.90 -9.39 2.83
C ILE A 240 -22.73 -8.61 3.86
N THR A 241 -23.89 -8.15 3.43
CA THR A 241 -24.87 -7.47 4.27
C THR A 241 -26.20 -8.23 4.29
N SER A 242 -27.11 -7.86 5.18
CA SER A 242 -28.48 -8.38 5.22
C SER A 242 -29.44 -7.31 5.70
N SER A 243 -30.60 -7.17 5.05
CA SER A 243 -31.63 -6.18 5.41
C SER A 243 -32.26 -6.35 6.80
N GLN A 244 -31.92 -7.44 7.51
CA GLN A 244 -32.38 -7.75 8.86
C GLN A 244 -31.28 -7.63 9.93
N SER A 245 -30.08 -7.19 9.57
CA SER A 245 -28.90 -7.09 10.44
C SER A 245 -28.14 -5.76 10.23
N THR A 246 -27.36 -5.34 11.22
CA THR A 246 -26.28 -4.35 11.03
C THR A 246 -24.92 -4.99 10.81
N SER A 247 -24.83 -6.33 10.91
CA SER A 247 -23.61 -7.09 10.61
C SER A 247 -23.16 -6.89 9.16
N MET A 248 -21.85 -6.74 8.98
CA MET A 248 -21.15 -6.81 7.71
C MET A 248 -20.06 -7.87 7.84
N PHE A 249 -19.92 -8.74 6.84
CA PHE A 249 -18.91 -9.80 6.84
C PHE A 249 -18.03 -9.74 5.59
N ALA A 250 -16.76 -10.09 5.67
CA ALA A 250 -15.86 -10.06 4.50
C ALA A 250 -16.13 -11.18 3.48
N SER A 251 -16.72 -12.30 3.89
CA SER A 251 -16.96 -13.47 3.02
C SER A 251 -18.17 -14.31 3.43
N GLU A 252 -18.59 -15.23 2.53
CA GLU A 252 -19.64 -16.22 2.82
C GLU A 252 -19.27 -17.13 4.00
N ALA A 253 -18.02 -17.60 4.05
CA ALA A 253 -17.52 -18.43 5.15
C ALA A 253 -17.57 -17.70 6.51
N GLU A 254 -17.29 -16.40 6.53
CA GLU A 254 -17.38 -15.56 7.73
C GLU A 254 -18.85 -15.36 8.17
N ALA A 255 -19.77 -15.17 7.23
CA ALA A 255 -21.20 -15.09 7.53
C ALA A 255 -21.78 -16.44 8.03
N GLU A 256 -21.25 -17.58 7.56
CA GLU A 256 -21.56 -18.92 8.09
C GLU A 256 -20.93 -19.16 9.47
N ALA A 257 -19.69 -18.70 9.70
CA ALA A 257 -19.03 -18.75 11.00
C ALA A 257 -19.81 -17.94 12.05
N ALA A 258 -20.19 -16.69 11.76
CA ALA A 258 -21.04 -15.87 12.65
C ALA A 258 -22.40 -16.54 12.94
N THR A 259 -22.96 -17.26 11.97
CA THR A 259 -24.22 -18.02 12.14
C THR A 259 -24.02 -19.23 13.06
N THR A 260 -22.86 -19.88 12.97
CA THR A 260 -22.46 -21.02 13.81
C THR A 260 -22.14 -20.57 15.23
N LEU A 261 -21.42 -19.45 15.38
CA LEU A 261 -21.09 -18.81 16.65
C LEU A 261 -22.36 -18.44 17.43
N ALA A 262 -23.34 -17.80 16.78
CA ALA A 262 -24.63 -17.47 17.39
C ALA A 262 -25.34 -18.70 18.00
N ALA A 263 -25.29 -19.84 17.28
CA ALA A 263 -25.94 -21.08 17.69
C ALA A 263 -25.24 -21.80 18.86
N GLN A 264 -23.96 -21.51 19.12
CA GLN A 264 -23.15 -22.14 20.17
C GLN A 264 -23.02 -21.24 21.41
N THR A 265 -22.81 -19.95 21.22
CA THR A 265 -22.58 -18.95 22.29
C THR A 265 -23.86 -18.31 22.85
N GLY A 266 -24.98 -18.34 22.11
CA GLY A 266 -26.22 -17.66 22.48
C GLY A 266 -26.29 -16.18 22.08
N LEU A 267 -25.30 -15.67 21.34
CA LEU A 267 -25.30 -14.30 20.80
C LEU A 267 -26.40 -14.07 19.75
N ASP A 268 -26.99 -12.86 19.73
CA ASP A 268 -27.93 -12.45 18.69
C ASP A 268 -27.18 -12.26 17.37
N ARG A 269 -27.42 -13.19 16.43
CA ARG A 269 -26.87 -13.22 15.06
C ARG A 269 -26.93 -11.87 14.32
N ARG A 270 -27.87 -10.97 14.67
CA ARG A 270 -28.04 -9.64 14.05
C ARG A 270 -27.09 -8.56 14.61
N THR A 271 -26.32 -8.92 15.63
CA THR A 271 -25.40 -8.04 16.37
C THR A 271 -23.94 -8.50 16.25
N ILE A 272 -23.70 -9.67 15.63
CA ILE A 272 -22.36 -10.25 15.53
C ILE A 272 -21.53 -9.48 14.50
N LEU A 273 -20.32 -9.08 14.90
CA LEU A 273 -19.36 -8.31 14.12
C LEU A 273 -17.95 -8.83 14.38
N VAL A 274 -17.13 -8.96 13.33
CA VAL A 274 -15.66 -9.09 13.50
C VAL A 274 -15.10 -7.75 13.97
N VAL A 275 -14.28 -7.76 15.02
CA VAL A 275 -13.57 -6.56 15.52
C VAL A 275 -12.06 -6.62 15.28
N GLY A 276 -11.55 -7.77 14.86
CA GLY A 276 -10.18 -8.00 14.41
C GLY A 276 -9.93 -9.49 14.20
N TYR A 277 -8.67 -9.85 13.97
CA TYR A 277 -8.20 -11.23 13.88
C TYR A 277 -6.93 -11.37 14.72
N ASP A 278 -6.67 -12.54 15.29
CA ASP A 278 -5.32 -12.92 15.73
C ASP A 278 -4.78 -13.99 14.78
N ASP A 279 -3.70 -13.63 14.07
CA ASP A 279 -3.27 -14.26 12.83
C ASP A 279 -4.45 -14.46 11.84
N GLU A 280 -4.98 -15.68 11.69
CA GLU A 280 -6.13 -16.00 10.80
C GLU A 280 -7.44 -16.28 11.59
N VAL A 281 -7.43 -16.18 12.92
CA VAL A 281 -8.59 -16.49 13.77
C VAL A 281 -9.42 -15.24 14.02
N PRO A 282 -10.71 -15.19 13.64
CA PRO A 282 -11.56 -14.02 13.88
C PRO A 282 -11.85 -13.81 15.36
N ILE A 283 -11.85 -12.53 15.75
CA ILE A 283 -12.26 -12.07 17.08
C ILE A 283 -13.56 -11.30 16.90
N TRP A 284 -14.60 -11.80 17.58
CA TRP A 284 -15.97 -11.38 17.38
C TRP A 284 -16.47 -10.55 18.56
N THR A 285 -17.47 -9.70 18.29
CA THR A 285 -18.36 -9.20 19.33
C THR A 285 -19.81 -9.45 18.97
N GLY A 286 -20.69 -9.40 19.97
CA GLY A 286 -22.14 -9.48 19.81
C GLY A 286 -22.87 -9.22 21.12
N ILE A 287 -24.21 -9.26 21.10
CA ILE A 287 -25.05 -9.15 22.30
C ILE A 287 -25.60 -10.53 22.66
N ASP A 288 -25.36 -11.01 23.88
CA ASP A 288 -25.98 -12.25 24.37
C ASP A 288 -27.49 -12.10 24.48
N THR A 289 -28.23 -13.02 23.86
CA THR A 289 -29.70 -13.02 23.88
C THR A 289 -30.26 -13.15 25.30
N SER A 290 -29.58 -13.86 26.21
CA SER A 290 -30.13 -14.18 27.54
C SER A 290 -29.97 -13.07 28.57
N THR A 291 -28.83 -12.37 28.57
CA THR A 291 -28.47 -11.31 29.52
C THR A 291 -28.52 -9.90 28.93
N GLN A 292 -28.61 -9.77 27.60
CA GLN A 292 -28.52 -8.51 26.85
C GLN A 292 -27.19 -7.76 27.08
N ARG A 293 -26.13 -8.48 27.45
CA ARG A 293 -24.77 -7.96 27.60
C ARG A 293 -24.03 -7.98 26.27
N TYR A 294 -23.13 -7.01 26.08
CA TYR A 294 -22.21 -7.00 24.95
C TYR A 294 -20.97 -7.83 25.32
N CYS A 295 -20.53 -8.69 24.40
CA CYS A 295 -19.51 -9.71 24.65
C CYS A 295 -18.42 -9.69 23.57
N LEU A 296 -17.22 -10.16 23.94
CA LEU A 296 -16.05 -10.38 23.09
C LEU A 296 -15.75 -11.89 23.08
N VAL A 297 -15.47 -12.46 21.91
CA VAL A 297 -15.28 -13.91 21.72
C VAL A 297 -14.08 -14.20 20.81
N TYR A 298 -13.28 -15.20 21.16
CA TYR A 298 -12.18 -15.73 20.35
C TYR A 298 -12.58 -17.09 19.72
N ASP A 299 -12.62 -17.17 18.38
CA ASP A 299 -13.20 -18.33 17.66
C ASP A 299 -12.28 -19.58 17.61
N GLY A 300 -11.05 -19.47 18.12
CA GLY A 300 -10.00 -20.50 17.98
C GLY A 300 -10.23 -21.81 18.75
N SER A 301 -11.34 -21.96 19.48
CA SER A 301 -11.60 -23.13 20.34
C SER A 301 -13.04 -23.66 20.25
N MET A 302 -13.68 -23.49 19.09
CA MET A 302 -15.00 -24.07 18.81
C MET A 302 -15.03 -25.59 19.09
N PRO A 303 -16.07 -26.13 19.78
CA PRO A 303 -17.39 -25.53 19.93
C PRO A 303 -17.65 -24.81 21.26
N ASP A 304 -16.62 -24.51 22.06
CA ASP A 304 -16.74 -23.81 23.35
C ASP A 304 -15.75 -22.62 23.39
N PRO A 305 -15.97 -21.60 22.54
CA PRO A 305 -15.00 -20.52 22.32
C PRO A 305 -14.90 -19.60 23.55
N PRO A 306 -13.68 -19.21 24.00
CA PRO A 306 -13.50 -18.24 25.08
C PRO A 306 -14.30 -16.96 24.84
N MET A 307 -15.18 -16.64 25.79
CA MET A 307 -16.07 -15.48 25.74
C MET A 307 -16.06 -14.73 27.07
N VAL A 308 -16.00 -13.40 26.99
CA VAL A 308 -16.23 -12.49 28.11
C VAL A 308 -17.39 -11.55 27.76
N CYS A 309 -18.26 -11.27 28.73
CA CYS A 309 -19.41 -10.39 28.56
C CYS A 309 -19.38 -9.26 29.59
N ASP A 310 -19.74 -8.06 29.17
CA ASP A 310 -19.67 -6.86 30.00
C ASP A 310 -20.69 -6.92 31.16
N ASP A 311 -20.20 -6.84 32.39
CA ASP A 311 -21.04 -6.77 33.59
C ASP A 311 -21.82 -5.44 33.72
N SER A 312 -21.44 -4.41 32.96
CA SER A 312 -21.89 -3.03 33.09
C SER A 312 -23.29 -2.80 32.50
N LEU A 313 -24.32 -3.10 33.28
CA LEU A 313 -25.75 -2.96 32.96
C LEU A 313 -26.24 -1.56 32.49
N MET A 314 -25.42 -0.52 32.50
CA MET A 314 -25.81 0.88 32.20
C MET A 314 -24.93 1.51 31.11
N LEU A 315 -25.43 1.54 29.86
CA LEU A 315 -24.81 2.15 28.66
C LEU A 315 -24.58 3.69 28.73
N ALA A 316 -24.50 4.27 29.93
CA ALA A 316 -24.53 5.71 30.16
C ALA A 316 -23.15 6.36 30.37
N ASP A 317 -22.14 5.60 30.77
CA ASP A 317 -20.77 6.08 31.01
C ASP A 317 -19.81 5.67 29.89
N ALA A 318 -18.74 6.48 29.73
CA ALA A 318 -17.87 6.50 28.56
C ALA A 318 -16.94 5.28 28.41
N ASP A 319 -16.47 5.09 27.17
CA ASP A 319 -15.34 4.25 26.71
C ASP A 319 -15.04 3.03 27.59
N ARG A 320 -15.71 1.92 27.24
CA ARG A 320 -15.64 0.61 27.90
C ARG A 320 -14.56 -0.25 27.26
N THR A 321 -14.02 -1.19 28.03
CA THR A 321 -13.08 -2.21 27.53
C THR A 321 -13.55 -3.60 27.94
N LEU A 322 -13.69 -4.49 26.96
CA LEU A 322 -13.81 -5.93 27.18
C LEU A 322 -12.40 -6.54 27.17
N VAL A 323 -12.12 -7.41 28.13
CA VAL A 323 -10.81 -8.04 28.33
C VAL A 323 -10.99 -9.55 28.35
N LEU A 324 -10.40 -10.23 27.38
CA LEU A 324 -10.43 -11.69 27.25
C LEU A 324 -8.99 -12.21 27.25
N ASP A 325 -8.58 -12.85 28.35
CA ASP A 325 -7.31 -13.58 28.43
C ASP A 325 -7.53 -15.03 28.01
N VAL A 326 -6.80 -15.52 26.99
CA VAL A 326 -6.86 -16.90 26.46
C VAL A 326 -5.49 -17.55 26.57
N ALA A 327 -5.43 -18.72 27.20
CA ALA A 327 -4.20 -19.50 27.28
C ALA A 327 -4.19 -20.63 26.22
N ASP A 328 -3.14 -20.69 25.41
CA ASP A 328 -2.92 -21.74 24.40
C ASP A 328 -1.43 -22.16 24.38
N ASP A 329 -1.18 -23.46 24.24
CA ASP A 329 0.13 -24.16 24.32
C ASP A 329 1.08 -23.74 25.48
N GLY A 330 0.59 -23.01 26.49
CA GLY A 330 1.35 -22.50 27.64
C GLY A 330 1.72 -21.02 27.58
N GLU A 331 1.34 -20.31 26.52
CA GLU A 331 1.38 -18.85 26.42
C GLU A 331 -0.04 -18.28 26.63
N THR A 332 -0.15 -17.06 27.18
CA THR A 332 -1.45 -16.37 27.30
C THR A 332 -1.48 -15.18 26.37
N THR A 333 -2.49 -15.12 25.51
CA THR A 333 -2.81 -13.95 24.69
C THR A 333 -3.98 -13.20 25.30
N ARG A 334 -3.79 -11.90 25.48
CA ARG A 334 -4.76 -10.96 26.03
C ARG A 334 -5.37 -10.11 24.93
N TYR A 335 -6.70 -10.20 24.77
CA TYR A 335 -7.49 -9.41 23.84
C TYR A 335 -8.24 -8.30 24.58
N GLU A 336 -7.85 -7.04 24.36
CA GLU A 336 -8.53 -5.87 24.93
C GLU A 336 -9.27 -5.12 23.82
N TYR A 337 -10.61 -5.20 23.81
CA TYR A 337 -11.45 -4.47 22.85
C TYR A 337 -12.09 -3.24 23.52
N GLN A 338 -11.68 -2.05 23.09
CA GLN A 338 -12.24 -0.78 23.55
C GLN A 338 -13.39 -0.33 22.64
N PHE A 339 -14.53 0.01 23.24
CA PHE A 339 -15.76 0.39 22.55
C PHE A 339 -16.54 1.48 23.30
N GLY A 340 -17.28 2.31 22.56
CA GLY A 340 -18.01 3.43 23.13
C GLY A 340 -18.31 4.51 22.10
N TYR A 341 -18.31 5.77 22.55
CA TYR A 341 -18.44 6.96 21.70
C TYR A 341 -17.09 7.44 21.12
N GLY A 342 -15.97 6.97 21.67
CA GLY A 342 -14.63 7.19 21.13
C GLY A 342 -14.31 6.35 19.89
N GLN A 343 -13.01 6.27 19.56
CA GLN A 343 -12.52 5.31 18.55
C GLN A 343 -12.61 3.89 19.11
N GLN A 344 -13.11 2.95 18.30
CA GLN A 344 -13.18 1.54 18.65
C GLN A 344 -11.91 0.84 18.14
N TYR A 345 -11.26 0.03 18.99
CA TYR A 345 -10.07 -0.72 18.59
C TYR A 345 -9.86 -1.97 19.43
N LEU A 346 -9.23 -2.98 18.81
CA LEU A 346 -8.76 -4.20 19.44
C LEU A 346 -7.25 -4.09 19.68
N THR A 347 -6.80 -4.46 20.88
CA THR A 347 -5.38 -4.63 21.22
C THR A 347 -5.14 -6.11 21.50
N VAL A 348 -4.10 -6.68 20.90
CA VAL A 348 -3.69 -8.07 21.09
C VAL A 348 -2.31 -8.08 21.74
N THR A 349 -2.20 -8.69 22.91
CA THR A 349 -0.94 -8.79 23.68
C THR A 349 -0.61 -10.26 23.92
N ARG A 350 0.36 -10.79 23.17
CA ARG A 350 0.90 -12.15 23.36
C ARG A 350 1.93 -12.17 24.51
N GLY A 351 2.19 -13.32 25.10
CA GLY A 351 3.12 -13.47 26.23
C GLY A 351 2.68 -12.76 27.52
N TRP A 352 1.38 -12.63 27.78
CA TRP A 352 0.84 -11.96 28.96
C TRP A 352 0.99 -12.83 30.22
N GLU A 353 1.93 -12.47 31.11
CA GLU A 353 1.91 -13.00 32.49
C GLU A 353 0.72 -12.39 33.24
N SER A 354 -0.14 -13.22 33.83
CA SER A 354 -1.21 -12.73 34.69
C SER A 354 -0.61 -12.10 35.94
N ASP A 355 -0.87 -10.80 36.16
CA ASP A 355 -0.39 -10.06 37.32
C ASP A 355 -1.25 -10.42 38.56
N ASP A 356 -1.14 -11.69 38.98
CA ASP A 356 -1.84 -12.33 40.11
C ASP A 356 -1.33 -11.82 41.48
N ALA A 357 -1.17 -10.50 41.59
CA ALA A 357 -0.86 -9.75 42.82
C ALA A 357 -2.07 -9.67 43.78
N ALA A 358 -2.78 -10.79 43.95
CA ALA A 358 -4.02 -10.94 44.72
C ALA A 358 -4.01 -12.14 45.68
N GLY A 359 -2.83 -12.42 46.28
CA GLY A 359 -2.62 -13.55 47.19
C GLY A 359 -2.19 -13.17 48.62
N GLU A 360 -3.15 -12.73 49.46
CA GLU A 360 -3.10 -12.80 50.94
C GLU A 360 -4.50 -13.09 51.53
#